data_AF-A0A7J2K922-F1
#
_entry.id   AF-A0A7J2K922-F1
#
_cell.length_a   1.000
_cell.length_b   1.000
_cell.length_c   1.000
_cell.angle_alpha   90.00
_cell.angle_beta   90.00
_cell.angle_gamma   90.00
#
_symmetry.space_group_name_H-M   'P 1'
#
loop_
_entity.id
_entity.type
_entity.pdbx_description
1 polymer ?
#
loop_
_entity_poly.entity_id
_entity_poly.type
_entity_poly.pdbx_seq_one_letter_code
_entity_poly.pdbx_strand_id
1 'polypeptide(L)'
;MSWVEDTVVFRGAIRRSGNSLVITIPAELSQRFLLREGQELLIYGISRRGPEFEGGLQIYLGYFVVHEKLPSVKFRVKAEDLTKLQMIIKEIEREYLPSRVLHKRAEDGIVELQFMFGAITEKGIRRIRSKEEVEEIASSIEFKLSSQGFTVLERSVEEKIIEWRNMDPALISRAAYRLAKVVRWSWEI
;
A
#
# COMPACT_ATOMS: atom_id res chain seq x y z
N MET A 1 -9.47 4.68 -28.52
CA MET A 1 -9.66 3.61 -27.52
C MET A 1 -8.75 2.45 -27.90
N SER A 2 -7.50 2.47 -27.44
CA SER A 2 -6.56 1.36 -27.62
C SER A 2 -6.59 0.51 -26.35
N TRP A 3 -6.90 -0.77 -26.50
CA TRP A 3 -6.65 -1.74 -25.45
C TRP A 3 -5.15 -1.77 -25.20
N VAL A 4 -4.74 -1.65 -23.94
CA VAL A 4 -3.34 -1.88 -23.56
C VAL A 4 -3.26 -3.34 -23.16
N GLU A 5 -2.62 -4.15 -23.99
CA GLU A 5 -2.39 -5.56 -23.68
C GLU A 5 -1.45 -5.66 -22.48
N ASP A 6 -1.72 -6.60 -21.56
CA ASP A 6 -0.74 -6.96 -20.54
C ASP A 6 0.49 -7.58 -21.25
N THR A 7 1.64 -7.46 -20.62
CA THR A 7 2.90 -8.11 -21.02
C THR A 7 2.81 -9.63 -21.19
N VAL A 8 1.80 -10.28 -20.61
CA VAL A 8 1.60 -11.73 -20.68
C VAL A 8 0.41 -12.06 -21.59
N VAL A 9 0.71 -12.68 -22.75
CA VAL A 9 -0.28 -13.19 -23.71
C VAL A 9 -0.12 -14.70 -23.86
N PHE A 10 -1.23 -15.43 -23.82
CA PHE A 10 -1.25 -16.89 -23.95
C PHE A 10 -2.39 -17.32 -24.87
N ARG A 11 -2.19 -18.44 -25.58
CA ARG A 11 -3.25 -19.09 -26.34
C ARG A 11 -3.90 -20.14 -25.45
N GLY A 12 -5.23 -20.08 -25.35
CA GLY A 12 -6.04 -21.03 -24.60
C GLY A 12 -7.11 -21.67 -25.48
N ALA A 13 -7.72 -22.73 -24.96
CA ALA A 13 -8.91 -23.34 -25.55
C ALA A 13 -10.02 -23.39 -24.49
N ILE A 14 -11.25 -23.16 -24.92
CA ILE A 14 -12.43 -23.29 -24.07
C ILE A 14 -12.68 -24.79 -23.84
N ARG A 15 -12.92 -25.16 -22.57
CA ARG A 15 -13.29 -26.53 -22.18
C ARG A 15 -14.69 -26.55 -21.60
N ARG A 16 -15.31 -27.72 -21.61
CA ARG A 16 -16.61 -27.94 -20.96
C ARG A 16 -16.41 -28.33 -19.49
N SER A 17 -17.19 -27.75 -18.60
CA SER A 17 -17.28 -28.15 -17.19
C SER A 17 -18.76 -28.28 -16.82
N GLY A 18 -19.28 -29.52 -16.80
CA GLY A 18 -20.72 -29.76 -16.64
C GLY A 18 -21.55 -29.04 -17.72
N ASN A 19 -22.44 -28.16 -17.26
CA ASN A 19 -23.30 -27.34 -18.13
C ASN A 19 -22.69 -25.98 -18.52
N SER A 20 -21.46 -25.68 -18.11
CA SER A 20 -20.78 -24.42 -18.42
C SER A 20 -19.52 -24.62 -19.26
N LEU A 21 -18.98 -23.50 -19.73
CA LEU A 21 -17.71 -23.41 -20.41
C LEU A 21 -16.68 -22.77 -19.47
N VAL A 22 -15.45 -23.25 -19.51
CA VAL A 22 -14.34 -22.76 -18.68
C VAL A 22 -13.14 -22.43 -19.54
N ILE A 23 -12.46 -21.34 -19.16
CA ILE A 23 -11.16 -20.94 -19.70
C ILE A 23 -10.15 -21.06 -18.56
N THR A 24 -9.00 -21.66 -18.83
CA THR A 24 -7.91 -21.74 -17.85
C THR A 24 -7.20 -20.40 -17.79
N ILE A 25 -7.10 -19.81 -16.58
CA ILE A 25 -6.21 -18.68 -16.33
C ILE A 25 -4.81 -19.25 -16.06
N PRO A 26 -3.77 -18.85 -16.81
CA PRO A 26 -2.40 -19.28 -16.58
C PRO A 26 -1.91 -18.90 -15.19
N ALA A 27 -0.98 -19.69 -14.66
CA ALA A 27 -0.41 -19.47 -13.34
C ALA A 27 0.25 -18.09 -13.22
N GLU A 28 0.87 -17.61 -14.30
CA GLU A 28 1.54 -16.31 -14.37
C GLU A 28 0.57 -15.16 -14.13
N LEU A 29 -0.60 -15.18 -14.78
CA LEU A 29 -1.64 -14.18 -14.57
C LEU A 29 -2.30 -14.33 -13.20
N SER A 30 -2.56 -15.57 -12.78
CA SER A 30 -3.12 -15.85 -11.46
C SER A 30 -2.22 -15.30 -10.35
N GLN A 31 -0.90 -15.49 -10.47
CA GLN A 31 0.08 -14.98 -9.50
C GLN A 31 0.22 -13.46 -9.61
N ARG A 32 0.33 -12.91 -10.83
CA ARG A 32 0.49 -11.47 -11.08
C ARG A 32 -0.65 -10.67 -10.49
N PHE A 33 -1.89 -11.07 -10.76
CA PHE A 33 -3.10 -10.40 -10.28
C PHE A 33 -3.58 -10.87 -8.90
N LEU A 34 -2.84 -11.79 -8.26
CA LEU A 34 -3.21 -12.37 -6.98
C LEU A 34 -4.65 -12.91 -7.01
N LEU A 35 -4.98 -13.74 -7.99
CA LEU A 35 -6.30 -14.36 -8.06
C LEU A 35 -6.40 -15.50 -7.05
N ARG A 36 -7.56 -15.61 -6.41
CA ARG A 36 -7.87 -16.70 -5.46
C ARG A 36 -9.19 -17.37 -5.77
N GLU A 37 -9.32 -18.62 -5.37
CA GLU A 37 -10.58 -19.35 -5.46
C GLU A 37 -11.68 -18.64 -4.65
N GLY A 38 -12.92 -18.69 -5.17
CA GLY A 38 -14.07 -18.05 -4.56
C GLY A 38 -14.10 -16.52 -4.66
N GLN A 39 -13.15 -15.89 -5.37
CA GLN A 39 -13.18 -14.46 -5.64
C GLN A 39 -14.30 -14.12 -6.62
N GLU A 40 -15.09 -13.11 -6.27
CA GLU A 40 -16.10 -12.54 -7.18
C GLU A 40 -15.43 -11.78 -8.33
N LEU A 41 -16.05 -11.86 -9.52
CA LEU A 41 -15.61 -11.17 -10.72
C LEU A 41 -16.80 -10.95 -11.64
N LEU A 42 -16.69 -9.96 -12.54
CA LEU A 42 -17.65 -9.75 -13.61
C LEU A 42 -17.06 -10.20 -14.94
N ILE A 43 -17.84 -10.96 -15.71
CA ILE A 43 -17.53 -11.31 -17.08
C ILE A 43 -18.56 -10.63 -17.97
N TYR A 44 -18.12 -9.84 -18.94
CA TYR A 44 -19.00 -9.26 -19.94
C TYR A 44 -18.42 -9.36 -21.34
N GLY A 45 -19.34 -9.49 -22.30
CA GLY A 45 -19.01 -9.46 -23.72
C GLY A 45 -18.68 -8.05 -24.16
N ILE A 46 -17.60 -7.92 -24.91
CA ILE A 46 -17.19 -6.69 -25.58
C ILE A 46 -17.19 -6.95 -27.08
N SER A 47 -17.53 -5.94 -27.87
CA SER A 47 -17.47 -6.04 -29.33
C SER A 47 -17.04 -4.73 -29.95
N ARG A 48 -16.34 -4.81 -31.08
CA ARG A 48 -16.05 -3.66 -31.93
C ARG A 48 -16.43 -3.99 -33.37
N ARG A 49 -16.96 -2.98 -34.07
CA ARG A 49 -17.35 -3.07 -35.48
C ARG A 49 -16.47 -2.14 -36.29
N GLY A 50 -15.69 -2.72 -37.20
CA GLY A 50 -14.88 -2.01 -38.20
C GLY A 50 -15.13 -2.62 -39.58
N PRO A 51 -14.09 -2.88 -40.40
CA PRO A 51 -14.26 -3.68 -41.61
C PRO A 51 -14.71 -5.12 -41.29
N GLU A 52 -14.36 -5.63 -40.11
CA GLU A 52 -14.77 -6.95 -39.59
C GLU A 52 -15.48 -6.82 -38.24
N PHE A 53 -16.21 -7.86 -37.85
CA PHE A 53 -16.77 -7.98 -36.49
C PHE A 53 -15.78 -8.67 -35.57
N GLU A 54 -15.43 -8.01 -34.47
CA GLU A 54 -14.55 -8.57 -33.45
C GLU A 54 -15.27 -8.63 -32.10
N GLY A 55 -15.30 -9.82 -31.52
CA GLY A 55 -15.86 -10.08 -30.19
C GLY A 55 -14.77 -10.44 -29.18
N GLY A 56 -15.00 -10.13 -27.91
CA GLY A 56 -14.13 -10.50 -26.81
C GLY A 56 -14.90 -10.72 -25.52
N LEU A 57 -14.23 -11.32 -24.55
CA LEU A 57 -14.69 -11.42 -23.17
C LEU A 57 -13.73 -10.63 -22.29
N GLN A 58 -14.27 -9.72 -21.48
CA GLN A 58 -13.49 -9.02 -20.48
C GLN A 58 -13.84 -9.56 -19.09
N ILE A 59 -12.81 -9.86 -18.31
CA ILE A 59 -12.92 -10.17 -16.89
C ILE A 59 -12.58 -8.89 -16.12
N TYR A 60 -13.54 -8.37 -15.37
CA TYR A 60 -13.34 -7.23 -14.48
C TYR A 60 -13.26 -7.73 -13.04
N LEU A 61 -12.12 -7.47 -12.41
CA LEU A 61 -11.84 -7.93 -11.05
C LEU A 61 -12.30 -6.92 -10.00
N GLY A 62 -12.47 -5.63 -10.34
CA GLY A 62 -12.73 -4.56 -9.38
C GLY A 62 -11.49 -3.69 -9.13
N TYR A 63 -11.52 -2.91 -8.05
CA TYR A 63 -10.39 -2.14 -7.56
C TYR A 63 -9.49 -3.00 -6.68
N PHE A 64 -8.18 -2.99 -6.95
CA PHE A 64 -7.22 -3.66 -6.08
C PHE A 64 -6.91 -2.78 -4.86
N VAL A 65 -7.26 -3.28 -3.68
CA VAL A 65 -7.09 -2.59 -2.40
C VAL A 65 -6.17 -3.40 -1.50
N VAL A 66 -5.18 -2.74 -0.91
CA VAL A 66 -4.19 -3.36 -0.04
C VAL A 66 -4.26 -2.72 1.34
N HIS A 67 -4.45 -3.54 2.35
CA HIS A 67 -4.44 -3.15 3.75
C HIS A 67 -3.10 -3.55 4.38
N GLU A 68 -2.38 -2.58 4.91
CA GLU A 68 -1.10 -2.81 5.57
C GLU A 68 -1.19 -2.43 7.05
N LYS A 69 -0.91 -3.41 7.91
CA LYS A 69 -0.71 -3.21 9.35
C LYS A 69 0.75 -2.81 9.60
N LEU A 70 0.96 -1.63 10.15
CA LEU A 70 2.30 -1.07 10.39
C LEU A 70 2.43 -0.45 11.78
N PRO A 71 3.64 -0.41 12.36
CA PRO A 71 3.92 0.38 13.55
C PRO A 71 4.01 1.87 13.22
N SER A 72 3.52 2.70 14.13
CA SER A 72 3.52 4.16 14.02
C SER A 72 3.88 4.80 15.35
N VAL A 73 4.61 5.92 15.27
CA VAL A 73 4.92 6.78 16.42
C VAL A 73 4.16 8.09 16.27
N LYS A 74 3.49 8.50 17.34
CA LYS A 74 2.85 9.82 17.46
C LYS A 74 3.55 10.66 18.51
N PHE A 75 3.74 11.93 18.21
CA PHE A 75 4.21 12.95 19.15
C PHE A 75 3.25 14.13 19.16
N ARG A 76 3.03 14.69 20.35
CA ARG A 76 2.47 16.04 20.50
C ARG A 76 3.58 16.95 20.98
N VAL A 77 3.89 17.95 20.18
CA VAL A 77 5.05 18.82 20.42
C VAL A 77 4.57 20.25 20.50
N LYS A 78 4.96 20.97 21.56
CA LYS A 78 4.79 22.42 21.60
C LYS A 78 5.92 23.06 20.79
N ALA A 79 5.57 23.79 19.74
CA ALA A 79 6.52 24.37 18.80
C ALA A 79 6.16 25.82 18.48
N GLU A 80 6.96 26.74 19.01
CA GLU A 80 6.86 28.16 18.70
C GLU A 80 7.53 28.48 17.35
N ASP A 81 8.66 27.82 17.05
CA ASP A 81 9.35 27.90 15.76
C ASP A 81 9.00 26.71 14.86
N LEU A 82 8.00 26.92 14.00
CA LEU A 82 7.54 25.93 13.02
C LEU A 82 8.58 25.67 11.91
N THR A 83 9.40 26.65 11.57
CA THR A 83 10.40 26.51 10.50
C THR A 83 11.50 25.56 10.95
N LYS A 84 12.00 25.75 12.18
CA LYS A 84 12.96 24.83 12.80
C LYS A 84 12.38 23.43 12.96
N LEU A 85 11.12 23.31 13.39
CA LEU A 85 10.46 22.01 13.50
C LEU A 85 10.42 21.29 12.15
N GLN A 86 10.05 22.00 11.08
CA GLN A 86 9.98 21.41 9.74
C GLN A 86 11.36 20.95 9.23
N MET A 87 12.44 21.66 9.56
CA MET A 87 13.80 21.21 9.23
C MET A 87 14.14 19.90 9.95
N ILE A 88 13.83 19.79 11.24
CA ILE A 88 14.10 18.58 12.03
C ILE A 88 13.27 17.40 11.52
N ILE A 89 12.00 17.61 11.15
CA ILE A 89 11.17 16.57 10.55
C ILE A 89 11.84 16.03 9.27
N LYS A 90 12.35 16.90 8.40
CA LYS A 90 13.06 16.49 7.18
C LYS A 90 14.34 15.71 7.48
N GLU A 91 15.06 16.05 8.55
CA GLU A 91 16.23 15.27 8.97
C GLU A 91 15.81 13.88 9.46
N ILE A 92 14.79 13.79 10.32
CA ILE A 92 14.22 12.53 10.80
C ILE A 92 13.74 11.67 9.62
N GLU A 93 13.10 12.28 8.62
CA GLU A 93 12.68 11.58 7.40
C GLU A 93 13.85 10.98 6.62
N ARG A 94 14.99 11.68 6.55
CA ARG A 94 16.19 11.19 5.86
C ARG A 94 16.89 10.10 6.65
N GLU A 95 16.94 10.23 7.96
CA GLU A 95 17.65 9.33 8.88
C GLU A 95 16.92 8.01 9.06
N TYR A 96 15.63 8.08 9.42
CA TYR A 96 14.86 6.89 9.77
C TYR A 96 13.98 6.39 8.63
N LEU A 97 13.82 7.15 7.55
CA LEU A 97 13.12 6.72 6.33
C LEU A 97 11.70 6.17 6.59
N PRO A 98 10.83 6.89 7.32
CA PRO A 98 9.43 6.49 7.49
C PRO A 98 8.76 6.33 6.13
N SER A 99 7.80 5.40 6.06
CA SER A 99 6.97 5.19 4.86
C SER A 99 6.04 6.37 4.59
N ARG A 100 5.59 7.04 5.66
CA ARG A 100 4.71 8.21 5.60
C ARG A 100 4.91 9.05 6.85
N VAL A 101 4.86 10.37 6.69
CA VAL A 101 4.83 11.33 7.80
C VAL A 101 3.58 12.18 7.65
N LEU A 102 2.84 12.32 8.75
CA LEU A 102 1.73 13.25 8.87
C LEU A 102 2.11 14.28 9.92
N HIS A 103 1.76 15.53 9.66
CA HIS A 103 1.82 16.58 10.65
C HIS A 103 0.52 17.37 10.60
N LYS A 104 -0.05 17.64 11.76
CA LYS A 104 -1.28 18.41 11.90
C LYS A 104 -1.05 19.47 12.96
N ARG A 105 -1.36 20.72 12.63
CA ARG A 105 -1.35 21.80 13.61
C ARG A 105 -2.63 21.72 14.44
N ALA A 106 -2.47 21.68 15.75
CA ALA A 106 -3.55 21.85 16.71
C ALA A 106 -3.59 23.31 17.20
N GLU A 107 -4.58 23.63 18.02
CA GLU A 107 -4.66 24.93 18.70
C GLU A 107 -3.48 25.09 19.68
N ASP A 108 -3.17 26.34 20.07
CA ASP A 108 -2.15 26.70 21.07
C ASP A 108 -0.68 26.39 20.74
N GLY A 109 -0.32 26.35 19.45
CA GLY A 109 1.08 26.12 19.04
C GLY A 109 1.54 24.67 19.24
N ILE A 110 0.59 23.75 19.38
CA ILE A 110 0.84 22.32 19.44
C ILE A 110 0.82 21.75 18.01
N VAL A 111 1.80 20.90 17.71
CA VAL A 111 1.89 20.15 16.46
C VAL A 111 1.85 18.66 16.78
N GLU A 112 0.90 17.97 16.16
CA GLU A 112 0.83 16.52 16.15
C GLU A 112 1.69 16.00 15.01
N LEU A 113 2.66 15.15 15.33
CA LEU A 113 3.52 14.48 14.36
C LEU A 113 3.23 12.99 14.41
N GLN A 114 3.01 12.37 13.26
CA GLN A 114 2.85 10.93 13.14
C GLN A 114 3.81 10.36 12.10
N PHE A 115 4.73 9.52 12.55
CA PHE A 115 5.67 8.78 11.70
C PHE A 115 5.17 7.35 11.55
N MET A 116 5.01 6.87 10.32
CA MET A 116 4.52 5.53 10.00
C MET A 116 5.62 4.71 9.34
N PHE A 117 5.80 3.47 9.80
CA PHE A 117 6.88 2.59 9.36
C PHE A 117 6.33 1.32 8.69
N GLY A 118 5.67 1.49 7.56
CA GLY A 118 5.23 0.41 6.68
C GLY A 118 6.36 -0.17 5.82
N ALA A 119 6.15 -1.39 5.35
CA ALA A 119 6.96 -2.05 4.35
C ALA A 119 6.64 -1.57 2.94
N ILE A 120 5.41 -1.12 2.65
CA ILE A 120 5.04 -0.55 1.36
C ILE A 120 5.43 0.94 1.31
N THR A 121 6.08 1.34 0.21
CA THR A 121 6.43 2.74 -0.08
C THR A 121 6.22 3.04 -1.56
N GLU A 122 6.19 4.32 -1.93
CA GLU A 122 6.14 4.74 -3.35
C GLU A 122 7.30 4.19 -4.19
N LYS A 123 8.44 3.90 -3.55
CA LYS A 123 9.66 3.38 -4.21
C LYS A 123 9.73 1.86 -4.24
N GLY A 124 8.76 1.16 -3.66
CA GLY A 124 8.72 -0.31 -3.58
C GLY A 124 8.64 -0.85 -2.15
N ILE A 125 9.10 -2.10 -1.96
CA ILE A 125 8.88 -2.87 -0.74
C ILE A 125 10.15 -2.97 0.12
N ARG A 126 10.05 -2.49 1.36
CA ARG A 126 11.12 -2.47 2.36
C ARG A 126 10.98 -3.60 3.39
N ARG A 127 11.94 -3.67 4.30
CA ARG A 127 11.88 -4.57 5.46
C ARG A 127 10.78 -4.08 6.41
N ILE A 128 10.01 -5.00 6.95
CA ILE A 128 9.06 -4.72 8.04
C ILE A 128 9.86 -4.37 9.30
N ARG A 129 9.56 -3.21 9.89
CA ARG A 129 10.13 -2.83 11.19
C ARG A 129 9.36 -3.51 12.31
N SER A 130 10.09 -3.97 13.33
CA SER A 130 9.46 -4.49 14.53
C SER A 130 8.96 -3.34 15.42
N LYS A 131 8.11 -3.68 16.40
CA LYS A 131 7.65 -2.68 17.36
C LYS A 131 8.81 -2.13 18.18
N GLU A 132 9.73 -3.00 18.60
CA GLU A 132 10.91 -2.64 19.39
C GLU A 132 11.82 -1.67 18.63
N GLU A 133 12.08 -1.93 17.34
CA GLU A 133 12.86 -1.03 16.47
C GLU A 133 12.19 0.36 16.39
N VAL A 134 10.86 0.40 16.27
CA VAL A 134 10.13 1.67 16.23
C VAL A 134 10.12 2.38 17.59
N GLU A 135 10.13 1.64 18.69
CA GLU A 135 10.25 2.18 20.04
C GLU A 135 11.61 2.85 20.30
N GLU A 136 12.69 2.24 19.80
CA GLU A 136 14.05 2.81 19.83
C GLU A 136 14.12 4.09 18.99
N ILE A 137 13.57 4.07 17.78
CA ILE A 137 13.49 5.24 16.90
C ILE A 137 12.69 6.36 17.58
N ALA A 138 11.58 6.03 18.22
CA ALA A 138 10.75 7.01 18.93
C ALA A 138 11.52 7.69 20.07
N SER A 139 12.30 6.92 20.85
CA SER A 139 13.16 7.49 21.90
C SER A 139 14.25 8.41 21.32
N SER A 140 14.81 8.05 20.17
CA SER A 140 15.81 8.87 19.50
C SER A 140 15.21 10.19 18.94
N ILE A 141 14.02 10.12 18.34
CA ILE A 141 13.28 11.30 17.86
C ILE A 141 12.92 12.23 19.02
N GLU A 142 12.43 11.69 20.13
CA GLU A 142 12.08 12.45 21.34
C GLU A 142 13.27 13.21 21.90
N PHE A 143 14.43 12.55 21.99
CA PHE A 143 15.68 13.17 22.41
C PHE A 143 16.12 14.27 21.44
N LYS A 144 15.99 14.04 20.13
CA LYS A 144 16.34 15.03 19.10
C LYS A 144 15.43 16.27 19.15
N LEU A 145 14.13 16.09 19.34
CA LEU A 145 13.19 17.20 19.52
C LEU A 145 13.52 18.00 20.80
N SER A 146 13.72 17.32 21.92
CA SER A 146 14.01 17.95 23.21
C SER A 146 15.35 18.71 23.21
N SER A 147 16.40 18.12 22.65
CA SER A 147 17.72 18.76 22.54
C SER A 147 17.72 20.00 21.63
N GLN A 148 16.73 20.11 20.73
CA GLN A 148 16.53 21.27 19.87
C GLN A 148 15.61 22.33 20.48
N GLY A 149 15.19 22.16 21.74
CA GLY A 149 14.40 23.12 22.49
C GLY A 149 12.89 22.97 22.35
N PHE A 150 12.40 21.87 21.75
CA PHE A 150 10.97 21.59 21.68
C PHE A 150 10.49 20.85 22.92
N THR A 151 9.27 21.14 23.38
CA THR A 151 8.66 20.40 24.49
C THR A 151 7.79 19.29 23.93
N VAL A 152 8.17 18.03 24.18
CA VAL A 152 7.33 16.86 23.88
C VAL A 152 6.31 16.70 25.00
N LEU A 153 5.03 16.86 24.68
CA LEU A 153 3.93 16.77 25.62
C LEU A 153 3.43 15.32 25.76
N GLU A 154 3.45 14.58 24.67
CA GLU A 154 2.94 13.22 24.61
C GLU A 154 3.69 12.42 23.54
N ARG A 155 3.91 11.14 23.82
CA ARG A 155 4.46 10.15 22.89
C ARG A 155 3.64 8.88 22.99
N SER A 156 3.30 8.29 21.85
CA SER A 156 2.70 6.96 21.79
C SER A 156 3.18 6.15 20.59
N VAL A 157 3.38 4.85 20.79
CA VAL A 157 3.65 3.90 19.71
C VAL A 157 2.47 2.95 19.59
N GLU A 158 1.91 2.90 18.38
CA GLU A 158 0.68 2.19 18.07
C GLU A 158 0.86 1.34 16.81
N GLU A 159 0.01 0.32 16.65
CA GLU A 159 -0.19 -0.34 15.37
C GLU A 159 -1.34 0.33 14.62
N LYS A 160 -1.18 0.54 13.32
CA LYS A 160 -2.18 1.17 12.47
C LYS A 160 -2.37 0.35 11.21
N ILE A 161 -3.62 0.29 10.74
CA ILE A 161 -3.93 -0.25 9.42
C ILE A 161 -4.06 0.93 8.47
N ILE A 162 -3.29 0.91 7.39
CA ILE A 162 -3.42 1.87 6.30
C ILE A 162 -3.90 1.16 5.05
N GLU A 163 -4.61 1.91 4.21
CA GLU A 163 -5.12 1.43 2.94
C GLU A 163 -4.27 2.04 1.81
N TRP A 164 -3.88 1.18 0.88
CA TRP A 164 -3.23 1.55 -0.36
C TRP A 164 -4.16 1.25 -1.53
N ARG A 165 -4.36 2.26 -2.37
CA ARG A 165 -5.07 2.17 -3.65
C ARG A 165 -4.09 2.43 -4.79
N ASN A 166 -4.50 2.07 -6.01
CA ASN A 166 -3.72 2.30 -7.22
C ASN A 166 -2.33 1.63 -7.19
N MET A 167 -2.25 0.46 -6.57
CA MET A 167 -1.04 -0.37 -6.56
C MET A 167 -1.13 -1.45 -7.62
N ASP A 168 -0.02 -1.74 -8.29
CA ASP A 168 0.10 -2.92 -9.14
C ASP A 168 0.15 -4.19 -8.24
N PRO A 169 -0.79 -5.13 -8.38
CA PRO A 169 -0.79 -6.40 -7.63
C PRO A 169 0.52 -7.19 -7.76
N ALA A 170 1.23 -7.03 -8.89
CA ALA A 170 2.51 -7.69 -9.14
C ALA A 170 3.60 -7.28 -8.13
N LEU A 171 3.50 -6.10 -7.50
CA LEU A 171 4.41 -5.69 -6.42
C LEU A 171 4.20 -6.55 -5.19
N ILE A 172 2.95 -6.75 -4.79
CA ILE A 172 2.59 -7.56 -3.63
C ILE A 172 2.91 -9.03 -3.88
N SER A 173 2.59 -9.53 -5.08
CA SER A 173 2.87 -10.91 -5.50
C SER A 173 4.34 -11.29 -5.38
N ARG A 174 5.25 -10.44 -5.89
CA ARG A 174 6.71 -10.69 -5.83
C ARG A 174 7.28 -10.70 -4.41
N ALA A 175 6.60 -10.09 -3.45
CA ALA A 175 7.04 -10.00 -2.07
C ALA A 175 6.10 -10.72 -1.08
N ALA A 176 5.23 -11.62 -1.59
CA ALA A 176 4.14 -12.20 -0.81
C ALA A 176 4.61 -12.83 0.51
N TYR A 177 5.69 -13.63 0.48
CA TYR A 177 6.24 -14.25 1.67
C TYR A 177 6.67 -13.23 2.75
N ARG A 178 7.30 -12.13 2.32
CA ARG A 178 7.77 -11.08 3.23
C ARG A 178 6.61 -10.32 3.86
N LEU A 179 5.55 -10.09 3.10
CA LEU A 179 4.42 -9.25 3.49
C LEU A 179 3.27 -10.03 4.16
N ALA A 180 3.27 -11.36 4.10
CA ALA A 180 2.16 -12.22 4.50
C ALA A 180 1.62 -11.98 5.92
N LYS A 181 2.44 -11.46 6.85
CA LYS A 181 2.01 -11.20 8.23
C LYS A 181 1.32 -9.84 8.43
N VAL A 182 1.61 -8.88 7.56
CA VAL A 182 1.23 -7.47 7.76
C VAL A 182 0.34 -6.93 6.64
N VAL A 183 0.31 -7.58 5.48
CA VAL A 183 -0.50 -7.17 4.34
C VAL A 183 -1.66 -8.12 4.10
N ARG A 184 -2.82 -7.54 3.83
CA ARG A 184 -4.01 -8.19 3.29
C ARG A 184 -4.43 -7.44 2.04
N TRP A 185 -5.07 -8.13 1.10
CA TRP A 185 -5.54 -7.50 -0.13
C TRP A 185 -6.87 -8.11 -0.58
N SER A 186 -7.61 -7.31 -1.33
CA SER A 186 -8.90 -7.63 -1.91
C SER A 186 -9.01 -6.99 -3.29
N TRP A 187 -9.80 -7.63 -4.13
CA TRP A 187 -10.41 -6.99 -5.28
C TRP A 187 -11.85 -6.61 -4.88
N GLU A 188 -12.19 -5.33 -5.02
CA GLU A 188 -13.47 -4.76 -4.59
C GLU A 188 -14.28 -4.32 -5.82
N ILE A 189 -15.46 -4.92 -6.00
CA ILE A 189 -16.37 -4.68 -7.14
C ILE A 189 -17.42 -3.64 -6.77
#